data_AF-A0A2N0QJV6-F1
#
_entry.id   AF-A0A2N0QJV6-F1
#
_cell.length_a   1.000
_cell.length_b   1.000
_cell.length_c   1.000
_cell.angle_alpha   90.00
_cell.angle_beta   90.00
_cell.angle_gamma   90.00
#
_symmetry.space_group_name_H-M   'P 1'
#
loop_
_entity.id
_entity.type
_entity.pdbx_description
1 polymer ?
#
loop_
_entity_poly.entity_id
_entity_poly.type
_entity_poly.pdbx_seq_one_letter_code
_entity_poly.pdbx_strand_id
1 'polypeptide(L)'
;MKDIQNEYGLSYIFISHDLGVVKHMCDYIAIMYKGRFVETGTKKDIYNNPQHIYTKRLLSAIPEASPVGREKRKRERIVLEHTYQKIRNQSFDEKGRVFDLVPITKTHFVAASPY
;
A
#
# COMPACT_ATOMS: atom_id res chain seq x y z
N MET A 1 -11.99 -16.53 11.54
CA MET A 1 -12.26 -16.12 10.14
C MET A 1 -11.32 -16.82 9.16
N LYS A 2 -9.99 -16.75 9.38
CA LYS A 2 -9.04 -17.49 8.54
C LYS A 2 -9.21 -19.02 8.61
N ASP A 3 -9.60 -19.53 9.77
CA ASP A 3 -9.85 -20.97 9.96
C ASP A 3 -11.07 -21.46 9.16
N ILE A 4 -12.18 -20.71 9.22
CA ILE A 4 -13.39 -20.98 8.42
C ILE A 4 -13.09 -20.90 6.92
N GLN A 5 -12.28 -19.92 6.52
CA GLN A 5 -11.85 -19.82 5.11
C GLN A 5 -11.18 -21.11 4.64
N ASN A 6 -10.25 -21.64 5.44
CA ASN A 6 -9.48 -22.83 5.12
C ASN A 6 -10.33 -24.10 5.21
N GLU A 7 -11.23 -24.18 6.19
CA GLU A 7 -12.10 -25.34 6.43
C GLU A 7 -13.12 -25.53 5.29
N TYR A 8 -13.68 -24.44 4.76
CA TYR A 8 -14.74 -24.48 3.75
C TYR A 8 -14.29 -24.05 2.35
N GLY A 9 -12.99 -23.76 2.15
CA GLY A 9 -12.46 -23.34 0.85
C GLY A 9 -13.03 -22.02 0.33
N LEU A 10 -13.39 -21.10 1.23
CA LEU A 10 -14.07 -19.87 0.87
C LEU A 10 -13.11 -18.79 0.36
N SER A 11 -13.59 -17.94 -0.54
CA SER A 11 -12.89 -16.71 -0.92
C SER A 11 -13.47 -15.52 -0.17
N TYR A 12 -12.60 -14.69 0.41
CA TYR A 12 -13.00 -13.48 1.13
C TYR A 12 -12.40 -12.23 0.50
N ILE A 13 -13.23 -11.19 0.38
CA ILE A 13 -12.78 -9.82 0.10
C ILE A 13 -12.90 -9.05 1.40
N PHE A 14 -11.78 -8.48 1.85
CA PHE A 14 -11.72 -7.67 3.05
C PHE A 14 -11.37 -6.22 2.69
N ILE A 15 -12.17 -5.27 3.15
CA ILE A 15 -12.00 -3.84 2.89
C ILE A 15 -11.81 -3.14 4.24
N SER A 16 -10.67 -2.47 4.40
CA SER A 16 -10.35 -1.75 5.64
C SER A 16 -9.43 -0.57 5.36
N HIS A 17 -9.46 0.41 6.27
CA HIS A 17 -8.51 1.51 6.32
C HIS A 17 -7.29 1.20 7.20
N ASP A 18 -7.35 0.12 7.99
CA ASP A 18 -6.30 -0.30 8.91
C ASP A 18 -5.36 -1.31 8.25
N LEU A 19 -4.21 -0.84 7.79
CA LEU A 19 -3.18 -1.69 7.20
C LEU A 19 -2.51 -2.61 8.25
N GLY A 20 -2.61 -2.36 9.55
CA GLY A 20 -2.16 -3.32 10.56
C GLY A 20 -2.99 -4.61 10.51
N VAL A 21 -4.31 -4.47 10.46
CA VAL A 21 -5.24 -5.61 10.40
C VAL A 21 -5.13 -6.35 9.06
N VAL A 22 -5.09 -5.61 7.95
CA VAL A 22 -5.00 -6.19 6.59
C VAL A 22 -3.78 -7.11 6.46
N LYS A 23 -2.65 -6.77 7.11
CA LYS A 23 -1.40 -7.56 7.09
C LYS A 23 -1.59 -9.01 7.52
N HIS A 24 -2.48 -9.24 8.48
CA HIS A 24 -2.70 -10.55 9.09
C HIS A 24 -3.84 -11.33 8.40
N MET A 25 -4.81 -10.62 7.83
CA MET A 25 -6.01 -11.22 7.26
C MET A 25 -5.89 -11.54 5.77
N CYS A 26 -5.15 -10.74 5.00
CA CYS A 26 -5.11 -10.83 3.55
C CYS A 26 -3.79 -11.42 3.05
N ASP A 27 -3.85 -12.21 1.97
CA ASP A 27 -2.67 -12.73 1.29
C ASP A 27 -2.34 -11.93 0.01
N TYR A 28 -3.36 -11.36 -0.64
CA TYR A 28 -3.26 -10.40 -1.74
C TYR A 28 -3.95 -9.09 -1.34
N ILE A 29 -3.37 -7.96 -1.73
CA ILE A 29 -3.79 -6.62 -1.31
C ILE A 29 -3.85 -5.72 -2.52
N ALA A 30 -4.91 -4.91 -2.59
CA ALA A 30 -5.04 -3.83 -3.54
C ALA A 30 -5.24 -2.52 -2.77
N ILE A 31 -4.43 -1.51 -3.08
CA ILE A 31 -4.54 -0.18 -2.49
C ILE A 31 -5.22 0.73 -3.50
N MET A 32 -6.20 1.48 -3.02
CA MET A 32 -6.97 2.40 -3.84
C MET A 32 -6.75 3.85 -3.42
N TYR A 33 -6.80 4.74 -4.40
CA TYR A 33 -6.88 6.17 -4.20
C TYR A 33 -7.89 6.76 -5.17
N LYS A 34 -8.86 7.54 -4.66
CA LYS A 34 -9.94 8.15 -5.46
C LYS A 34 -10.61 7.16 -6.44
N GLY A 35 -10.93 5.96 -5.97
CA GLY A 35 -11.65 4.96 -6.76
C GLY A 35 -10.82 4.19 -7.79
N ARG A 36 -9.48 4.38 -7.83
CA ARG A 36 -8.59 3.62 -8.73
C ARG A 36 -7.49 2.91 -7.95
N PHE A 37 -7.06 1.74 -8.44
CA PHE A 37 -5.94 1.01 -7.86
C PHE A 37 -4.63 1.76 -8.11
N VAL A 38 -3.86 1.99 -7.05
CA VAL A 38 -2.52 2.58 -7.13
C VAL A 38 -1.42 1.54 -7.03
N GLU A 39 -1.69 0.43 -6.35
CA GLU A 39 -0.71 -0.64 -6.14
C GLU A 39 -1.42 -1.92 -5.73
N THR A 40 -1.04 -3.03 -6.33
CA THR A 40 -1.61 -4.35 -6.01
C THR A 40 -0.51 -5.39 -5.93
N GLY A 41 -0.62 -6.31 -4.98
CA GLY A 41 0.31 -7.43 -4.92
C GLY A 41 0.13 -8.34 -3.73
N THR A 42 1.04 -9.28 -3.53
CA THR A 42 1.03 -10.08 -2.31
C THR A 42 1.28 -9.19 -1.10
N LYS A 43 0.90 -9.66 0.09
CA LYS A 43 1.28 -8.97 1.33
C LYS A 43 2.80 -8.75 1.45
N LYS A 44 3.63 -9.63 0.88
CA LYS A 44 5.08 -9.44 0.93
C LYS A 44 5.51 -8.28 0.03
N ASP A 45 4.96 -8.22 -1.18
CA ASP A 45 5.24 -7.15 -2.15
C ASP A 45 4.89 -5.77 -1.57
N ILE A 46 3.67 -5.64 -1.04
CA ILE A 46 3.15 -4.36 -0.53
C ILE A 46 3.88 -3.91 0.73
N TYR A 47 4.12 -4.78 1.73
CA TYR A 47 4.71 -4.33 3.00
C TYR A 47 6.23 -4.20 2.95
N ASN A 48 6.92 -5.02 2.16
CA ASN A 48 8.38 -5.05 2.18
C ASN A 48 9.00 -4.19 1.08
N ASN A 49 8.31 -4.03 -0.06
CA ASN A 49 8.84 -3.26 -1.19
C ASN A 49 7.77 -2.37 -1.85
N PRO A 50 7.04 -1.54 -1.08
CA PRO A 50 6.04 -0.65 -1.67
C PRO A 50 6.68 0.28 -2.70
N GLN A 51 6.07 0.42 -3.87
CA GLN A 51 6.57 1.25 -4.96
C GLN A 51 5.90 2.62 -4.97
N HIS A 52 4.56 2.66 -4.88
CA HIS A 52 3.81 3.90 -5.01
C HIS A 52 3.99 4.80 -3.78
N ILE A 53 4.20 6.11 -3.99
CA ILE A 53 4.43 7.05 -2.89
C ILE A 53 3.27 7.11 -1.89
N TYR A 54 2.03 6.97 -2.38
CA TYR A 54 0.85 6.89 -1.53
C TYR A 54 0.86 5.64 -0.64
N THR A 55 1.23 4.48 -1.18
CA THR A 55 1.35 3.23 -0.42
C THR A 55 2.42 3.33 0.65
N LYS A 56 3.61 3.85 0.31
CA LYS A 56 4.69 4.13 1.27
C LYS A 56 4.18 4.98 2.42
N ARG A 57 3.43 6.05 2.11
CA ARG A 57 2.86 6.96 3.10
C ARG A 57 1.87 6.25 4.02
N LEU A 58 0.95 5.45 3.49
CA LEU A 58 0.02 4.66 4.28
C LEU A 58 0.74 3.67 5.22
N LEU A 59 1.74 2.94 4.71
CA LEU A 59 2.49 1.97 5.51
C LEU A 59 3.29 2.66 6.63
N SER A 60 3.84 3.85 6.39
CA SER A 60 4.53 4.64 7.43
C SER A 60 3.61 5.07 8.58
N ALA A 61 2.29 4.92 8.43
CA ALA A 61 1.31 5.19 9.47
C ALA A 61 1.06 4.05 10.44
N ILE A 62 1.51 2.84 10.10
CA ILE A 62 1.26 1.67 10.92
C ILE A 62 2.03 1.84 12.24
N PRO A 63 1.34 1.79 13.40
CA PRO A 63 2.01 1.86 14.69
C PRO A 63 2.93 0.65 14.89
N GLU A 64 4.14 0.90 15.36
CA GLU A 64 5.04 -0.17 15.79
C GLU A 64 5.12 -0.21 17.32
N ALA A 65 4.98 -1.41 17.90
CA ALA A 65 4.99 -1.61 19.34
C ALA A 65 6.38 -1.39 19.97
N SER A 66 7.45 -1.57 19.19
CA SER A 66 8.82 -1.40 19.70
C SER A 66 9.15 0.08 19.90
N PRO A 67 9.64 0.49 21.10
CA PRO A 67 10.10 1.85 21.34
C PRO A 67 11.45 2.14 20.66
N VAL A 68 12.22 1.11 20.31
CA VAL A 68 13.53 1.24 19.66
C VAL A 68 13.35 1.84 18.26
N GLY A 69 14.14 2.86 17.91
CA GLY A 69 14.08 3.49 16.58
C GLY A 69 12.84 4.37 16.34
N ARG A 70 12.04 4.68 17.36
CA ARG A 70 10.84 5.54 17.24
C ARG A 70 11.15 6.92 16.65
N GLU A 71 12.22 7.56 17.11
CA GLU A 71 12.66 8.86 16.60
C GLU A 71 13.09 8.81 15.14
N LYS A 72 13.80 7.76 14.73
CA LYS A 72 14.20 7.55 13.33
C LYS A 72 12.98 7.43 12.42
N ARG A 73 12.02 6.57 12.78
CA ARG A 73 10.76 6.38 12.03
C ARG A 73 9.93 7.66 11.97
N LYS A 74 9.88 8.44 13.06
CA LYS A 74 9.22 9.75 13.08
C LYS A 74 9.83 10.71 12.06
N ARG A 75 11.17 10.77 11.98
CA ARG A 75 11.88 11.58 10.97
C ARG A 75 11.61 11.08 9.55
N GLU A 76 11.72 9.77 9.32
CA GLU A 76 11.43 9.15 8.02
C GLU A 76 9.99 9.46 7.55
N ARG A 77 9.02 9.42 8.47
CA ARG A 77 7.62 9.76 8.20
C ARG A 77 7.43 11.22 7.80
N ILE A 78 8.11 12.15 8.48
CA ILE A 78 8.08 13.58 8.13
C ILE A 78 8.66 13.82 6.74
N VAL A 79 9.82 13.22 6.45
CA VAL A 79 10.46 13.30 5.13
C VAL A 79 9.54 12.73 4.04
N LEU A 80 8.95 11.57 4.30
CA LEU A 80 8.04 10.92 3.37
C LEU A 80 6.78 11.75 3.11
N GLU A 81 6.19 12.36 4.14
CA GLU A 81 5.05 13.25 3.97
C GLU A 81 5.41 14.45 3.08
N HIS A 82 6.56 15.10 3.32
CA HIS A 82 7.03 16.18 2.47
C HIS A 82 7.26 15.73 1.02
N THR A 83 7.89 14.57 0.81
CA THR A 83 8.08 14.00 -0.53
C THR A 83 6.73 13.77 -1.19
N TYR A 84 5.79 13.12 -0.49
CA TYR A 84 4.44 12.91 -0.99
C TYR A 84 3.80 14.22 -1.43
N GLN A 85 3.80 15.27 -0.60
CA GLN A 85 3.18 16.55 -0.97
C GLN A 85 3.82 17.18 -2.22
N LYS A 86 5.15 17.04 -2.40
CA LYS A 86 5.85 17.56 -3.58
C LYS A 86 5.51 16.80 -4.87
N ILE A 87 5.49 15.47 -4.82
CA ILE A 87 5.34 14.64 -6.03
C ILE A 87 3.92 14.09 -6.23
N ARG A 88 2.98 14.44 -5.33
CA ARG A 88 1.59 13.97 -5.38
C ARG A 88 0.99 14.22 -6.76
N ASN A 89 1.05 15.46 -7.26
CA ASN A 89 0.44 15.81 -8.53
C ASN A 89 1.12 15.14 -9.73
N GLN A 90 2.40 14.77 -9.62
CA GLN A 90 3.13 14.05 -10.66
C GLN A 90 2.79 12.55 -10.68
N SER A 91 2.27 12.02 -9.57
CA SER A 91 1.85 10.61 -9.46
C SER A 91 0.43 10.37 -10.00
N PHE A 92 -0.24 11.41 -10.49
CA PHE A 92 -1.57 11.35 -11.10
C PHE A 92 -1.53 12.04 -12.47
N ASP A 93 -2.45 11.66 -13.36
CA ASP A 93 -2.61 12.33 -14.65
C ASP A 93 -3.06 13.80 -14.49
N GLU A 94 -3.12 14.53 -15.60
CA GLU A 94 -3.53 15.94 -15.63
C GLU A 94 -4.94 16.20 -15.05
N LYS A 95 -5.78 15.15 -14.98
CA LYS A 95 -7.13 15.19 -14.42
C LYS A 95 -7.16 14.73 -12.95
N GLY A 96 -6.00 14.47 -12.35
CA GLY A 96 -5.85 13.98 -10.97
C GLY A 96 -6.28 12.53 -10.78
N ARG A 97 -6.32 11.74 -11.86
CA ARG A 97 -6.63 10.30 -11.85
C ARG A 97 -5.34 9.48 -11.76
N VAL A 98 -5.42 8.33 -11.10
CA VAL A 98 -4.32 7.37 -11.01
C VAL A 98 -3.98 6.81 -12.40
N PHE A 99 -2.69 6.68 -12.74
CA PHE A 99 -2.24 5.99 -13.96
C PHE A 99 -2.68 4.53 -13.99
N ASP A 100 -2.51 3.87 -15.13
CA ASP A 100 -2.77 2.44 -15.23
C ASP A 100 -1.68 1.62 -14.52
N LEU A 101 -2.05 0.42 -14.09
CA LEU A 101 -1.14 -0.47 -13.37
C LEU A 101 -0.11 -1.07 -14.34
N VAL A 102 1.17 -0.91 -14.02
CA VAL A 102 2.28 -1.56 -14.69
C VAL A 102 2.85 -2.67 -13.81
N PRO A 103 3.24 -3.83 -14.37
CA PRO A 103 3.86 -4.90 -13.61
C PRO A 103 5.28 -4.52 -13.18
N ILE A 104 5.58 -4.75 -11.90
CA ILE A 104 6.93 -4.69 -11.32
C ILE A 104 7.50 -6.10 -11.20
N THR A 105 6.68 -7.04 -10.76
CA THR A 105 6.96 -8.47 -10.75
C THR A 105 5.73 -9.25 -11.24
N LYS A 106 5.80 -10.58 -11.28
CA LYS A 106 4.63 -11.42 -11.62
C LYS A 106 3.43 -11.20 -10.68
N THR A 107 3.69 -10.79 -9.45
CA THR A 107 2.65 -10.63 -8.42
C THR A 107 2.42 -9.19 -8.02
N HIS A 108 3.26 -8.24 -8.43
CA HIS A 108 3.26 -6.87 -7.96
C HIS A 108 3.07 -5.89 -9.11
N PHE A 109 2.07 -5.02 -8.98
CA PHE A 109 1.73 -4.00 -9.96
C PHE A 109 1.62 -2.64 -9.28
N VAL A 110 2.02 -1.58 -9.97
CA VAL A 110 1.98 -0.22 -9.46
C VAL A 110 1.46 0.74 -10.52
N ALA A 111 0.72 1.77 -10.12
CA ALA A 111 0.36 2.85 -11.02
C ALA A 111 1.60 3.71 -11.31
N ALA A 112 1.95 3.85 -12.59
CA ALA A 112 3.06 4.68 -13.03
C ALA A 112 2.76 5.29 -14.40
N SER A 113 3.36 6.45 -14.69
CA SER A 113 3.31 7.02 -16.04
C SER A 113 3.90 6.01 -17.04
N PRO A 114 3.25 5.76 -18.18
CA PRO A 114 3.76 4.81 -19.17
C PRO A 114 5.07 5.24 -19.84
N TYR A 115 5.48 6.51 -19.73
CA TYR A 115 6.75 7.05 -20.25
C TYR A 115 7.25 8.22 -19.37
#